data_AF-A0A1W6SQB1-F1
#
_entry.id   AF-A0A1W6SQB1-F1
#
_cell.length_a   1.000
_cell.length_b   1.000
_cell.length_c   1.000
_cell.angle_alpha   90.00
_cell.angle_beta   90.00
_cell.angle_gamma   90.00
#
_symmetry.space_group_name_H-M   'P 1'
#
loop_
_entity.id
_entity.type
_entity.pdbx_description
1 polymer ?
#
loop_
_entity_poly.entity_id
_entity_poly.type
_entity_poly.pdbx_seq_one_letter_code
_entity_poly.pdbx_strand_id
1 'polypeptide(L)'
;MDHTDLQSVRTLLTDVAGGAKLTGEGVSIATFAGFNGDGQFLVILSDELEPVRALSTIGFTESEVGTKIVVAFEKGNVRSPIIIGRAHERAVSVAMPNFKVDGERVVLRAEREIELRCGDASIVLTRAGKILIRGNYVLTRSRGANKIKGAFVDIN
;
A
#
# COMPACT_ATOMS: atom_id res chain seq x y z
N MET A 1 52.23 -3.93 -14.69
CA MET A 1 51.37 -3.27 -15.69
C MET A 1 50.32 -4.28 -16.10
N ASP A 2 49.58 -4.77 -15.13
CA ASP A 2 48.32 -4.23 -14.58
C ASP A 2 47.13 -4.62 -15.46
N HIS A 3 46.76 -5.89 -15.31
CA HIS A 3 45.64 -6.54 -15.96
C HIS A 3 44.29 -6.15 -15.29
N THR A 4 44.35 -5.40 -14.18
CA THR A 4 43.22 -4.96 -13.35
C THR A 4 42.46 -3.79 -13.97
N ASP A 5 43.16 -2.96 -14.74
CA ASP A 5 42.60 -1.73 -15.33
C ASP A 5 41.56 -2.02 -16.45
N LEU A 6 41.80 -3.07 -17.24
CA LEU A 6 40.91 -3.51 -18.33
C LEU A 6 39.62 -4.18 -17.84
N GLN A 7 39.64 -4.81 -16.66
CA GLN A 7 38.44 -5.39 -16.04
C GLN A 7 37.54 -4.28 -15.48
N SER A 8 38.12 -3.29 -14.79
CA SER A 8 37.39 -2.13 -14.24
C SER A 8 36.73 -1.28 -15.33
N VAL A 9 37.41 -1.04 -16.45
CA VAL A 9 36.83 -0.31 -17.60
C VAL A 9 35.72 -1.10 -18.27
N ARG A 10 35.81 -2.44 -18.30
CA ARG A 10 34.78 -3.30 -18.89
C ARG A 10 33.53 -3.37 -18.00
N THR A 11 33.67 -3.41 -16.68
CA THR A 11 32.54 -3.31 -15.74
C THR A 11 31.84 -1.96 -15.87
N LEU A 12 32.58 -0.86 -15.95
CA LEU A 12 32.03 0.49 -16.18
C LEU A 12 31.27 0.61 -17.52
N LEU A 13 31.77 -0.02 -18.59
CA LEU A 13 31.08 -0.03 -19.89
C LEU A 13 29.81 -0.91 -19.89
N THR A 14 29.76 -1.93 -19.03
CA THR A 14 28.60 -2.82 -18.89
C THR A 14 27.50 -2.17 -18.04
N ASP A 15 27.88 -1.45 -16.96
CA ASP A 15 26.98 -0.60 -16.18
C ASP A 15 26.36 0.52 -17.02
N VAL A 16 27.16 1.12 -17.90
CA VAL A 16 26.68 2.11 -18.88
C VAL A 16 25.73 1.46 -19.90
N ALA A 17 25.93 0.21 -20.29
CA ALA A 17 25.04 -0.51 -21.22
C ALA A 17 23.69 -0.90 -20.57
N GLY A 18 23.70 -1.29 -19.29
CA GLY A 18 22.48 -1.53 -18.50
C GLY A 18 21.69 -0.24 -18.27
N GLY A 19 22.38 0.85 -17.94
CA GLY A 19 21.79 2.19 -17.84
C GLY A 19 21.30 2.76 -19.17
N ALA A 20 22.03 2.52 -20.27
CA ALA A 20 21.67 3.01 -21.60
C ALA A 20 20.35 2.42 -22.11
N LYS A 21 19.97 1.21 -21.67
CA LYS A 21 18.68 0.62 -22.03
C LYS A 21 17.49 1.34 -21.37
N LEU A 22 17.71 2.00 -20.22
CA LEU A 22 16.71 2.81 -19.51
C LEU A 22 16.63 4.25 -20.04
N THR A 23 17.67 4.74 -20.73
CA THR A 23 17.73 6.13 -21.23
C THR A 23 16.78 6.43 -22.39
N GLY A 24 16.13 5.43 -22.99
CA GLY A 24 15.24 5.61 -24.15
C GLY A 24 13.77 5.88 -23.85
N GLU A 25 13.25 5.51 -22.67
CA GLU A 25 11.79 5.37 -22.50
C GLU A 25 11.16 6.19 -21.38
N GLY A 26 11.93 6.90 -20.55
CA GLY A 26 11.41 7.79 -19.48
C GLY A 26 10.62 7.09 -18.35
N VAL A 27 10.19 5.85 -18.59
CA VAL A 27 9.43 4.95 -17.73
C VAL A 27 10.07 3.56 -17.80
N SER A 28 10.09 2.82 -16.71
CA SER A 28 10.59 1.45 -16.65
C SER A 28 9.85 0.60 -15.61
N ILE A 29 9.97 -0.72 -15.73
CA ILE A 29 9.60 -1.67 -14.67
C ILE A 29 10.79 -1.87 -13.75
N ALA A 30 10.55 -1.77 -12.45
CA ALA A 30 11.53 -1.96 -11.39
C ALA A 30 10.97 -2.88 -10.30
N THR A 31 11.79 -3.16 -9.29
CA THR A 31 11.40 -3.93 -8.11
C THR A 31 11.41 -3.01 -6.88
N PHE A 32 10.36 -3.05 -6.07
CA PHE A 32 10.34 -2.33 -4.79
C PHE A 32 11.28 -3.02 -3.79
N ALA A 33 12.26 -2.27 -3.28
CA ALA A 33 13.31 -2.79 -2.40
C ALA A 33 13.07 -2.47 -0.91
N GLY A 34 11.95 -1.81 -0.59
CA GLY A 34 11.59 -1.47 0.79
C GLY A 34 11.94 -0.02 1.14
N PHE A 35 12.42 0.17 2.36
CA PHE A 35 12.71 1.48 2.94
C PHE A 35 14.14 1.52 3.45
N ASN A 36 14.80 2.67 3.36
CA ASN A 36 16.06 2.90 4.07
C ASN A 36 15.81 3.22 5.56
N GLY A 37 16.87 3.45 6.33
CA GLY A 37 16.79 3.79 7.76
C GLY A 37 15.99 5.07 8.08
N ASP A 38 15.80 5.96 7.11
CA ASP A 38 15.02 7.19 7.22
C ASP A 38 13.57 7.03 6.74
N GLY A 39 13.14 5.81 6.38
CA GLY A 39 11.80 5.52 5.88
C GLY A 39 11.56 5.96 4.42
N GLN A 40 12.61 6.25 3.66
CA GLN A 40 12.50 6.61 2.23
C GLN A 40 12.44 5.37 1.36
N PHE A 41 11.62 5.41 0.31
CA PHE A 41 11.47 4.29 -0.62
C PHE A 41 12.78 3.97 -1.34
N LEU A 42 13.08 2.68 -1.47
CA LEU A 42 14.17 2.15 -2.27
C LEU A 42 13.61 1.30 -3.41
N VAL A 43 14.25 1.40 -4.58
CA VAL A 43 13.89 0.61 -5.77
C VAL A 43 15.15 0.04 -6.42
N ILE A 44 15.02 -1.18 -6.95
CA ILE A 44 16.05 -1.84 -7.76
C ILE A 44 15.60 -1.77 -9.22
N LEU A 45 16.36 -1.05 -10.05
CA LEU A 45 16.05 -0.83 -11.47
C LEU A 45 16.45 -2.02 -12.35
N SER A 46 17.49 -2.75 -11.94
CA SER A 46 17.91 -4.03 -12.52
C SER A 46 18.62 -4.82 -11.43
N ASP A 47 18.62 -6.15 -11.53
CA ASP A 47 19.18 -7.04 -10.49
C ASP A 47 20.71 -6.86 -10.29
N GLU A 48 21.37 -6.15 -11.20
CA GLU A 48 22.80 -5.82 -11.17
C GLU A 48 23.09 -4.47 -10.50
N LEU A 49 22.06 -3.65 -10.23
CA LEU A 49 22.19 -2.32 -9.65
C LEU A 49 21.78 -2.31 -8.18
N GLU A 50 22.56 -1.56 -7.39
CA GLU A 50 22.22 -1.28 -6.01
C GLU A 50 20.89 -0.51 -5.89
N PRO A 51 20.12 -0.71 -4.79
CA PRO A 51 18.89 0.02 -4.55
C PRO A 51 19.12 1.53 -4.53
N VAL A 52 18.31 2.27 -5.30
CA VAL A 52 18.32 3.72 -5.33
C VAL A 52 17.11 4.29 -4.64
N ARG A 53 17.26 5.47 -4.03
CA ARG A 53 16.16 6.19 -3.41
C ARG A 53 15.15 6.64 -4.46
N ALA A 54 13.87 6.47 -4.17
CA ALA A 54 12.76 6.88 -5.02
C ALA A 54 11.78 7.81 -4.30
N LEU A 55 11.09 8.63 -5.08
CA LEU A 55 9.80 9.20 -4.66
C LEU A 55 8.67 8.23 -5.02
N SER A 56 7.49 8.37 -4.40
CA SER A 56 6.34 7.54 -4.73
C SER A 56 5.04 8.34 -4.74
N THR A 57 4.16 8.05 -5.70
CA THR A 57 2.77 8.54 -5.75
C THR A 57 1.79 7.66 -4.97
N ILE A 58 2.25 6.48 -4.52
CA ILE A 58 1.45 5.49 -3.81
C ILE A 58 2.15 5.02 -2.53
N GLY A 59 1.38 4.62 -1.52
CA GLY A 59 1.94 4.00 -0.31
C GLY A 59 2.35 2.55 -0.56
N PHE A 60 3.37 2.09 0.19
CA PHE A 60 3.79 0.70 0.28
C PHE A 60 3.95 0.30 1.75
N THR A 61 3.94 -1.00 1.99
CA THR A 61 4.26 -1.63 3.27
C THR A 61 5.48 -2.54 3.12
N GLU A 62 6.11 -2.93 4.23
CA GLU A 62 7.26 -3.87 4.19
C GLU A 62 6.89 -5.23 3.59
N SER A 63 5.64 -5.66 3.71
CA SER A 63 5.16 -6.92 3.12
C SER A 63 5.18 -6.93 1.58
N GLU A 64 5.38 -5.77 0.95
CA GLU A 64 5.36 -5.60 -0.50
C GLU A 64 6.76 -5.53 -1.13
N VAL A 65 7.83 -5.74 -0.34
CA VAL A 65 9.19 -5.86 -0.88
C VAL A 65 9.26 -6.98 -1.92
N GLY A 66 9.96 -6.74 -3.03
CA GLY A 66 10.06 -7.65 -4.17
C GLY A 66 8.94 -7.51 -5.20
N THR A 67 7.92 -6.69 -4.93
CA THR A 67 6.85 -6.46 -5.92
C THR A 67 7.35 -5.67 -7.12
N LYS A 68 6.80 -5.99 -8.31
CA LYS A 68 7.07 -5.24 -9.54
C LYS A 68 6.31 -3.93 -9.52
N ILE A 69 7.00 -2.87 -9.91
CA ILE A 69 6.50 -1.49 -9.89
C ILE A 69 6.82 -0.80 -11.22
N VAL A 70 6.07 0.25 -11.54
CA VAL A 70 6.35 1.16 -12.65
C VAL A 70 6.99 2.42 -12.10
N VAL A 71 8.14 2.80 -12.63
CA VAL A 71 8.85 4.03 -12.27
C VAL A 71 8.98 4.96 -13.47
N ALA A 72 8.83 6.26 -13.25
CA ALA A 72 9.28 7.31 -14.17
C ALA A 72 10.59 7.91 -13.65
N PHE A 73 11.36 8.54 -14.54
CA PHE A 73 12.62 9.18 -14.18
C PHE A 73 12.50 10.70 -14.28
N GLU A 74 12.83 11.41 -13.20
CA GLU A 74 12.80 12.87 -13.20
C GLU A 74 13.80 13.40 -14.24
N LYS A 75 13.29 14.07 -15.28
CA LYS A 75 14.09 14.59 -16.40
C LYS A 75 15.00 13.52 -17.05
N GLY A 76 14.56 12.26 -17.05
CA GLY A 76 15.33 11.13 -17.58
C GLY A 76 16.50 10.67 -16.70
N ASN A 77 16.63 11.20 -15.47
CA ASN A 77 17.68 10.78 -14.55
C ASN A 77 17.31 9.46 -13.86
N VAL A 78 18.01 8.38 -14.23
CA VAL A 78 17.81 7.04 -13.64
C VAL A 78 18.11 6.97 -12.13
N ARG A 79 18.89 7.92 -11.59
CA ARG A 79 19.14 8.03 -10.14
C ARG A 79 18.05 8.78 -9.38
N SER A 80 17.05 9.31 -10.09
CA SER A 80 15.89 10.00 -9.53
C SER A 80 14.57 9.35 -9.97
N PRO A 81 14.32 8.07 -9.61
CA PRO A 81 13.06 7.41 -9.94
C PRO A 81 11.88 7.91 -9.10
N ILE A 82 10.71 7.89 -9.71
CA ILE A 82 9.40 8.19 -9.12
C ILE A 82 8.50 6.98 -9.37
N ILE A 83 8.11 6.28 -8.31
CA ILE A 83 7.14 5.18 -8.39
C ILE A 83 5.78 5.77 -8.74
N ILE A 84 5.21 5.34 -9.86
CA ILE A 84 3.91 5.82 -10.36
C ILE A 84 2.78 4.83 -10.04
N GLY A 85 3.11 3.54 -9.92
CA GLY A 85 2.13 2.49 -9.68
C GLY A 85 2.75 1.11 -9.48
N ARG A 86 1.92 0.15 -9.06
CA ARG A 86 2.26 -1.27 -8.99
C ARG A 86 2.04 -1.94 -10.35
N ALA A 87 2.96 -2.79 -10.77
CA ALA A 87 2.80 -3.61 -11.96
C ALA A 87 2.21 -4.97 -11.55
N HIS A 88 1.01 -5.27 -12.02
CA HIS A 88 0.35 -6.54 -11.76
C HIS A 88 0.25 -7.36 -13.04
N GLU A 89 0.72 -8.61 -13.02
CA GLU A 89 0.56 -9.54 -14.15
C GLU A 89 -0.89 -9.98 -14.36
N ARG A 90 -1.71 -9.84 -13.32
CA ARG A 90 -3.13 -10.22 -13.30
C ARG A 90 -3.97 -9.08 -12.77
N ALA A 91 -5.18 -8.96 -13.30
CA ALA A 91 -6.17 -8.05 -12.75
C ALA A 91 -6.42 -8.39 -11.28
N VAL A 92 -6.08 -7.46 -10.39
CA VAL A 92 -6.46 -7.54 -8.99
C VAL A 92 -7.87 -6.96 -8.90
N SER A 93 -8.84 -7.79 -8.48
CA SER A 93 -10.14 -7.28 -8.05
C SER A 93 -9.92 -6.46 -6.79
N VAL A 94 -9.87 -5.14 -6.92
CA VAL A 94 -9.91 -4.26 -5.77
C VAL A 94 -11.37 -4.21 -5.32
N ALA A 95 -11.70 -4.96 -4.28
CA ALA A 95 -12.97 -4.82 -3.60
C ALA A 95 -13.00 -3.45 -2.92
N MET A 96 -13.42 -2.43 -3.68
CA MET A 96 -13.60 -1.09 -3.15
C MET A 96 -14.81 -1.13 -2.19
N PRO A 97 -14.65 -0.74 -0.92
CA PRO A 97 -15.79 -0.62 -0.03
C PRO A 97 -16.78 0.38 -0.63
N ASN A 98 -18.05 0.00 -0.76
CA ASN A 98 -19.07 0.87 -1.31
C ASN A 98 -19.56 1.82 -0.21
N PHE A 99 -18.97 3.01 -0.16
CA PHE A 99 -19.41 4.09 0.71
C PHE A 99 -20.00 5.23 -0.12
N LYS A 100 -21.16 5.75 0.30
CA LYS A 100 -21.75 6.98 -0.24
C LYS A 100 -21.73 8.04 0.86
N VAL A 101 -21.09 9.17 0.58
CA VAL A 101 -21.10 10.37 1.43
C VAL A 101 -21.71 11.49 0.60
N ASP A 102 -22.84 12.03 1.04
CA ASP A 102 -23.54 13.13 0.35
C ASP A 102 -23.45 14.47 1.13
N GLY A 103 -22.51 14.56 2.08
CA GLY A 103 -22.32 15.73 2.95
C GLY A 103 -23.26 15.76 4.16
N GLU A 104 -24.36 15.02 4.13
CA GLU A 104 -25.33 14.92 5.22
C GLU A 104 -25.35 13.52 5.86
N ARG A 105 -25.09 12.48 5.06
CA ARG A 105 -25.21 11.08 5.44
C ARG A 105 -24.05 10.25 4.89
N VAL A 106 -23.58 9.32 5.72
CA VAL A 106 -22.67 8.25 5.31
C VAL A 106 -23.43 6.94 5.23
N VAL A 107 -23.32 6.22 4.11
CA VAL A 107 -23.92 4.90 3.91
C VAL A 107 -22.82 3.89 3.62
N LEU A 108 -22.65 2.92 4.53
CA LEU A 108 -21.75 1.76 4.37
C LEU A 108 -22.57 0.54 3.94
N ARG A 109 -22.16 -0.14 2.86
CA ARG A 109 -22.81 -1.37 2.38
C ARG A 109 -21.81 -2.51 2.27
N ALA A 110 -22.24 -3.69 2.73
CA ALA A 110 -21.51 -4.95 2.59
C ALA A 110 -22.50 -6.11 2.40
N GLU A 111 -22.08 -7.15 1.69
CA GLU A 111 -22.93 -8.33 1.42
C GLU A 111 -23.06 -9.28 2.62
N ARG A 112 -22.07 -9.28 3.52
CA ARG A 112 -21.97 -10.24 4.63
C ARG A 112 -22.00 -9.57 5.99
N GLU A 113 -21.10 -8.64 6.23
CA GLU A 113 -20.92 -7.98 7.53
C GLU A 113 -20.23 -6.63 7.39
N ILE A 114 -20.47 -5.75 8.36
CA ILE A 114 -19.74 -4.51 8.57
C ILE A 114 -19.15 -4.57 9.97
N GLU A 115 -17.81 -4.55 10.07
CA GLU A 115 -17.08 -4.53 11.35
C GLU A 115 -16.31 -3.21 11.52
N LEU A 116 -16.52 -2.54 12.66
CA LEU A 116 -15.70 -1.43 13.14
C LEU A 116 -14.84 -1.94 14.29
N ARG A 117 -13.52 -2.09 14.07
CA ARG A 117 -12.58 -2.68 15.04
C ARG A 117 -11.53 -1.68 15.51
N CYS A 118 -11.22 -1.72 16.81
CA CYS A 118 -10.10 -1.01 17.43
C CYS A 118 -9.50 -1.89 18.53
N GLY A 119 -8.33 -2.48 18.28
CA GLY A 119 -7.75 -3.50 19.15
C GLY A 119 -8.72 -4.67 19.40
N ASP A 120 -8.97 -4.98 20.67
CA ASP A 120 -9.88 -6.05 21.09
C ASP A 120 -11.37 -5.70 21.04
N ALA A 121 -11.71 -4.43 20.79
CA ALA A 121 -13.09 -3.95 20.72
C ALA A 121 -13.63 -3.99 19.28
N SER A 122 -14.92 -4.32 19.13
CA SER A 122 -15.58 -4.37 17.83
C SER A 122 -17.08 -4.05 17.88
N ILE A 123 -17.58 -3.44 16.81
CA ILE A 123 -19.02 -3.33 16.51
C ILE A 123 -19.27 -4.01 15.17
N VAL A 124 -20.10 -5.06 15.16
CA VAL A 124 -20.35 -5.89 13.97
C VAL A 124 -21.84 -5.89 13.62
N LEU A 125 -22.20 -5.43 12.42
CA LEU A 125 -23.51 -5.63 11.82
C LEU A 125 -23.45 -6.81 10.85
N THR A 126 -24.28 -7.82 11.07
CA THR A 126 -24.36 -9.01 10.21
C THR A 126 -25.48 -8.88 9.17
N ARG A 127 -25.41 -9.62 8.07
CA ARG A 127 -26.50 -9.72 7.08
C ARG A 127 -27.84 -10.19 7.65
N ALA A 128 -27.82 -10.89 8.79
CA ALA A 128 -29.02 -11.34 9.49
C ALA A 128 -29.67 -10.23 10.33
N GLY A 129 -29.12 -9.02 10.33
CA GLY A 129 -29.61 -7.88 11.09
C GLY A 129 -29.15 -7.86 12.55
N LYS A 130 -28.29 -8.79 12.98
CA LYS A 130 -27.70 -8.75 14.34
C LYS A 130 -26.62 -7.69 14.43
N ILE A 131 -26.65 -6.91 15.50
CA ILE A 131 -25.58 -6.00 15.90
C ILE A 131 -24.90 -6.59 17.14
N LEU A 132 -23.59 -6.80 17.06
CA LEU A 132 -22.76 -7.27 18.16
C LEU A 132 -21.84 -6.14 18.60
N ILE A 133 -21.84 -5.80 19.88
CA ILE A 133 -20.93 -4.80 20.47
C ILE A 133 -20.05 -5.54 21.49
N ARG A 134 -18.73 -5.55 21.25
CA ARG A 134 -17.73 -6.20 22.10
C ARG A 134 -16.72 -5.17 22.59
N GLY A 135 -16.42 -5.23 23.87
CA GLY A 135 -15.34 -4.45 24.49
C GLY A 135 -15.30 -4.73 26.00
N ASN A 136 -14.19 -4.37 26.64
CA ASN A 136 -14.05 -4.53 28.10
C ASN A 136 -14.97 -3.59 28.88
N TYR A 137 -15.44 -2.51 28.26
CA TYR A 137 -16.35 -1.55 28.85
C TYR A 137 -17.22 -0.89 27.76
N VAL A 138 -18.54 -0.85 27.97
CA VAL A 138 -19.50 -0.22 27.06
C VAL A 138 -20.25 0.87 27.82
N LEU A 139 -19.90 2.14 27.57
CA LEU A 139 -20.60 3.30 28.13
C LEU A 139 -21.61 3.85 27.11
N THR A 140 -22.90 3.77 27.44
CA THR A 140 -23.94 4.49 26.72
C THR A 140 -24.29 5.79 27.44
N ARG A 141 -24.16 6.93 26.75
CA ARG A 141 -24.54 8.25 27.28
C ARG A 141 -25.43 8.96 26.28
N SER A 142 -26.60 9.38 26.72
CA SER A 142 -27.52 10.21 25.93
C SER A 142 -27.91 11.45 26.73
N ARG A 143 -28.16 12.56 26.02
CA ARG A 143 -28.80 13.75 26.61
C ARG A 143 -30.31 13.56 26.78
N GLY A 144 -30.91 12.67 26.00
CA GLY A 144 -32.30 12.25 26.12
C GLY A 144 -32.42 10.85 26.72
N ALA A 145 -33.52 10.16 26.42
CA ALA A 145 -33.72 8.79 26.88
C ALA A 145 -32.89 7.78 26.06
N ASN A 146 -32.23 6.85 26.75
CA ASN A 146 -31.77 5.60 26.15
C ASN A 146 -32.93 4.59 26.20
N LYS A 147 -33.57 4.32 25.06
CA LYS A 147 -34.70 3.39 24.99
C LYS A 147 -34.21 2.02 24.55
N ILE A 148 -34.46 1.01 25.36
CA ILE A 148 -34.21 -0.40 25.03
C ILE A 148 -35.59 -1.07 24.91
N LYS A 149 -35.84 -1.75 23.78
CA LYS A 149 -37.09 -2.46 23.51
C LYS A 149 -36.78 -3.77 22.82
N GLY A 150 -37.46 -4.82 23.23
CA GLY A 150 -37.36 -6.14 22.62
C GLY A 150 -38.45 -7.05 23.19
N ALA A 151 -38.73 -8.15 22.50
CA ALA A 151 -39.58 -9.21 23.06
C ALA A 151 -38.96 -9.81 24.33
N PHE A 152 -37.63 -9.73 24.46
CA PHE A 152 -36.86 -10.15 25.61
C PHE A 152 -35.67 -9.20 25.78
N VAL A 153 -35.40 -8.81 27.03
CA VAL A 153 -34.22 -8.03 27.41
C VAL A 153 -33.59 -8.77 28.59
N ASP A 154 -32.40 -9.31 28.36
CA ASP A 154 -31.61 -9.98 29.38
C ASP A 154 -30.61 -8.99 29.97
N ILE A 155 -30.62 -8.82 31.29
CA ILE A 155 -29.70 -7.96 32.01
C ILE A 155 -29.18 -8.76 33.19
N ASN A 156 -27.90 -9.09 33.17
CA ASN A 156 -27.19 -9.84 34.20
C ASN A 156 -25.95 -9.06 34.65
#